data_AF-A0A7V1ZEQ2-F1
#
_entry.id   AF-A0A7V1ZEQ2-F1
#
_cell.length_a   1.000
_cell.length_b   1.000
_cell.length_c   1.000
_cell.angle_alpha   90.00
_cell.angle_beta   90.00
_cell.angle_gamma   90.00
#
_symmetry.space_group_name_H-M   'P 1'
#
loop_
_entity.id
_entity.type
_entity.pdbx_description
1 polymer ?
#
loop_
_entity_poly.entity_id
_entity_poly.type
_entity_poly.pdbx_seq_one_letter_code
_entity_poly.pdbx_strand_id
1 'polypeptide(L)'
;MKEINPLPPFRTDTLLKEAGEKFKFSPQKTMSLAQDLFEFGLITYHRTDSIRVSDVGINLAKEFIIENYKEQNLFSGRTWGEGGAHECIRPTRNLSVDDLKSLISIGEITNLNFEHVKLYDLIFKRFIASQMKSVKVKIIKYRIKAIGYEKELELNSEIIENGFNLILPIKTYHLSDGIYEINEDEKFFKLIPSKYPHTYSTIVAMMKERGIGRPSTYSTIIEKLLERNYVYEKNGFLIPTKLGILVYNFLNSLKEKEFFIKEEFTRELEKIMDNVEEGTENYQNVLLRIYENLFNISEKFIFN
;
A
#
# COMPACT_ATOMS: atom_id res chain seq x y z
N MET A 1 26.41 -11.34 -6.94
CA MET A 1 25.72 -11.11 -5.65
C MET A 1 24.86 -9.87 -5.81
N LYS A 2 23.70 -9.82 -5.15
CA LYS A 2 22.80 -8.66 -5.16
C LYS A 2 22.47 -8.28 -3.73
N GLU A 3 22.45 -6.98 -3.48
CA GLU A 3 21.96 -6.42 -2.22
C GLU A 3 20.47 -6.10 -2.37
N ILE A 4 19.67 -6.63 -1.45
CA ILE A 4 18.24 -6.35 -1.37
C ILE A 4 18.04 -5.41 -0.20
N ASN A 5 17.58 -4.20 -0.50
CA ASN A 5 17.22 -3.22 0.52
C ASN A 5 15.83 -3.55 1.09
N PRO A 6 15.59 -3.31 2.38
CA PRO A 6 14.23 -3.37 2.91
C PRO A 6 13.37 -2.30 2.26
N LEU A 7 12.06 -2.52 2.29
CA LEU A 7 11.11 -1.52 1.85
C LEU A 7 10.90 -0.45 2.95
N PRO A 8 10.50 0.79 2.58
CA PRO A 8 10.18 1.83 3.56
C PRO A 8 9.03 1.42 4.48
N PRO A 9 8.89 2.04 5.67
CA PRO A 9 7.72 1.91 6.52
C PRO A 9 6.42 2.21 5.77
N PHE A 10 5.29 1.80 6.35
CA PHE A 10 4.01 2.06 5.72
C PHE A 10 3.64 3.54 5.76
N ARG A 11 3.11 4.01 4.63
CA ARG A 11 2.12 5.09 4.54
C ARG A 11 0.77 4.49 4.13
N THR A 12 -0.29 5.30 4.14
CA THR A 12 -1.68 4.81 4.02
C THR A 12 -1.92 3.93 2.78
N ASP A 13 -1.51 4.38 1.59
CA ASP A 13 -1.67 3.63 0.34
C ASP A 13 -0.95 2.28 0.38
N THR A 14 0.28 2.25 0.91
CA THR A 14 1.07 1.01 1.00
C THR A 14 0.52 0.03 2.03
N LEU A 15 -0.05 0.51 3.14
CA LEU A 15 -0.73 -0.34 4.14
C LEU A 15 -1.99 -0.95 3.53
N LEU A 16 -2.85 -0.14 2.90
CA LEU A 16 -4.08 -0.61 2.25
C LEU A 16 -3.77 -1.64 1.17
N LYS A 17 -2.74 -1.38 0.35
CA LYS A 17 -2.31 -2.28 -0.71
C LYS A 17 -1.88 -3.64 -0.14
N GLU A 18 -0.96 -3.64 0.81
CA GLU A 18 -0.36 -4.88 1.33
C GLU A 18 -1.34 -5.68 2.21
N ALA A 19 -2.20 -5.01 2.98
CA ALA A 19 -3.28 -5.65 3.74
C ALA A 19 -4.31 -6.31 2.81
N GLY A 20 -4.68 -5.65 1.70
CA GLY A 20 -5.55 -6.21 0.68
C GLY A 20 -4.93 -7.41 -0.03
N GLU A 21 -3.64 -7.36 -0.34
CA GLU A 21 -2.93 -8.47 -1.02
C GLU A 21 -2.79 -9.70 -0.11
N LYS A 22 -2.33 -9.50 1.13
CA LYS A 22 -2.04 -10.57 2.10
C LYS A 22 -3.27 -11.12 2.79
N PHE A 23 -4.20 -10.26 3.22
CA PHE A 23 -5.31 -10.65 4.09
C PHE A 23 -6.67 -10.53 3.43
N LYS A 24 -6.74 -10.02 2.19
CA LYS A 24 -8.01 -9.75 1.48
C LYS A 24 -8.91 -8.75 2.23
N PHE A 25 -8.31 -7.88 3.05
CA PHE A 25 -9.06 -6.82 3.71
C PHE A 25 -9.45 -5.75 2.70
N SER A 26 -10.70 -5.28 2.79
CA SER A 26 -11.10 -4.08 2.07
C SER A 26 -10.38 -2.85 2.64
N PRO A 27 -10.28 -1.74 1.89
CA PRO A 27 -9.72 -0.50 2.39
C PRO A 27 -10.44 -0.01 3.64
N GLN A 28 -11.77 -0.10 3.68
CA GLN A 28 -12.59 0.34 4.82
C GLN A 28 -12.27 -0.50 6.06
N LYS A 29 -12.21 -1.82 5.90
CA LYS A 29 -11.83 -2.73 6.99
C LYS A 29 -10.43 -2.43 7.51
N THR A 30 -9.47 -2.26 6.62
CA THR A 30 -8.09 -1.92 6.99
C THR A 30 -8.02 -0.61 7.76
N MET A 31 -8.74 0.43 7.29
CA MET A 31 -8.79 1.73 7.96
C MET A 31 -9.49 1.66 9.32
N SER A 32 -10.57 0.89 9.45
CA SER A 32 -11.24 0.65 10.74
C SER A 32 -10.30 -0.01 11.74
N LEU A 33 -9.66 -1.12 11.35
CA LEU A 33 -8.70 -1.81 12.21
C LEU A 33 -7.50 -0.90 12.59
N ALA A 34 -7.02 -0.08 11.66
CA ALA A 34 -5.93 0.85 11.93
C ALA A 34 -6.37 2.02 12.82
N GLN A 35 -7.62 2.48 12.70
CA GLN A 35 -8.21 3.46 13.61
C GLN A 35 -8.24 2.90 15.03
N ASP A 36 -8.75 1.68 15.21
CA ASP A 36 -8.80 1.01 16.51
C ASP A 36 -7.37 0.89 17.09
N LEU A 37 -6.41 0.35 16.33
CA LEU A 37 -5.00 0.24 16.77
C LEU A 37 -4.38 1.60 17.15
N PHE A 38 -4.74 2.67 16.45
CA PHE A 38 -4.27 4.02 16.77
C PHE A 38 -4.89 4.54 18.08
N GLU A 39 -6.20 4.35 18.28
CA GLU A 39 -6.92 4.77 19.49
C GLU A 39 -6.45 4.00 20.74
N PHE A 40 -6.09 2.72 20.58
CA PHE A 40 -5.41 1.94 21.62
C PHE A 40 -3.94 2.34 21.84
N GLY A 41 -3.43 3.32 21.08
CA GLY A 41 -2.07 3.81 21.20
C GLY A 41 -1.02 2.76 20.83
N LEU A 42 -1.34 1.81 19.94
CA LEU A 42 -0.44 0.75 19.48
C LEU A 42 0.34 1.15 18.22
N ILE A 43 -0.22 2.03 17.39
CA ILE A 43 0.42 2.56 16.18
C ILE A 43 0.31 4.08 16.11
N THR A 44 1.17 4.70 15.30
CA THR A 44 1.08 6.12 14.94
C THR A 44 -0.14 6.39 14.04
N TYR A 45 -0.42 7.68 13.80
CA TYR A 45 -1.59 8.08 13.00
C TYR A 45 -1.57 7.44 11.60
N HIS A 46 -2.63 6.69 11.29
CA HIS A 46 -2.69 5.79 10.14
C HIS A 46 -3.09 6.48 8.82
N ARG A 47 -3.47 7.76 8.85
CA ARG A 47 -3.77 8.59 7.66
C ARG A 47 -2.61 9.53 7.38
N THR A 48 -1.57 8.96 6.79
CA THR A 48 -0.31 9.65 6.46
C THR A 48 0.13 9.30 5.04
N ASP A 49 0.73 10.24 4.33
CA ASP A 49 1.45 10.05 3.07
C ASP A 49 2.97 9.98 3.27
N SER A 50 3.43 10.26 4.48
CA SER A 50 4.84 10.29 4.87
C SER A 50 5.39 8.89 5.15
N ILE A 51 6.62 8.65 4.71
CA ILE A 51 7.43 7.48 5.09
C ILE A 51 8.49 7.84 6.14
N ARG A 52 8.52 9.09 6.60
CA ARG A 52 9.51 9.59 7.58
C ARG A 52 9.39 8.81 8.89
N VAL A 53 10.54 8.52 9.49
CA VAL A 53 10.67 7.97 10.83
C VAL A 53 11.35 9.00 11.73
N SER A 54 10.76 9.25 12.90
CA SER A 54 11.33 10.10 13.95
C SER A 54 12.45 9.39 14.71
N ASP A 55 13.27 10.16 15.43
CA ASP A 55 14.31 9.60 16.30
C ASP A 55 13.73 8.65 17.36
N VAL A 56 12.52 8.93 17.86
CA VAL A 56 11.79 8.05 18.78
C VAL A 56 11.50 6.70 18.12
N GLY A 57 11.00 6.70 16.89
CA GLY A 57 10.76 5.46 16.14
C GLY A 57 12.05 4.69 15.85
N ILE A 58 13.11 5.40 15.46
CA ILE A 58 14.43 4.79 15.19
C ILE A 58 14.98 4.12 16.45
N ASN A 59 14.91 4.78 17.61
CA ASN A 59 15.37 4.22 18.89
C ASN A 59 14.53 3.02 19.31
N LEU A 60 13.20 3.07 19.17
CA LEU A 60 12.33 1.93 19.43
C LEU A 60 12.73 0.70 18.61
N ALA A 61 12.98 0.88 17.31
CA ALA A 61 13.42 -0.21 16.45
C ALA A 61 14.81 -0.73 16.85
N LYS A 62 15.73 0.17 17.22
CA LYS A 62 17.07 -0.18 17.68
C LYS A 62 17.01 -1.07 18.92
N GLU A 63 16.23 -0.70 19.93
CA GLU A 63 16.02 -1.48 21.16
C GLU A 63 15.52 -2.88 20.82
N PHE A 64 14.42 -2.99 20.07
CA PHE A 64 13.87 -4.28 19.67
C PHE A 64 14.89 -5.17 18.94
N ILE A 65 15.60 -4.60 17.95
CA ILE A 65 16.57 -5.36 17.13
C ILE A 65 17.73 -5.88 17.98
N ILE A 66 18.29 -5.05 18.86
CA ILE A 66 19.42 -5.43 19.70
C ILE A 66 18.99 -6.48 20.74
N GLU A 67 17.83 -6.31 21.37
CA GLU A 67 17.31 -7.25 22.38
C GLU A 67 17.01 -8.63 21.79
N ASN A 68 16.38 -8.67 20.61
CA ASN A 68 15.87 -9.92 20.03
C ASN A 68 16.91 -10.67 19.20
N TYR A 69 17.79 -9.96 18.48
CA TYR A 69 18.78 -10.60 17.60
C TYR A 69 20.20 -10.61 18.17
N LYS A 70 20.48 -9.84 19.24
CA LYS A 70 21.79 -9.79 19.91
C LYS A 70 22.97 -9.41 19.00
N GLU A 71 22.69 -8.75 17.88
CA GLU A 71 23.65 -8.38 16.84
C GLU A 71 23.48 -6.89 16.47
N GLN A 72 24.38 -6.02 16.96
CA GLN A 72 24.27 -4.57 16.77
C GLN A 72 24.37 -4.15 15.30
N ASN A 73 25.14 -4.88 14.50
CA ASN A 73 25.32 -4.61 13.08
C ASN A 73 24.05 -4.84 12.25
N LEU A 74 23.00 -5.48 12.79
CA LEU A 74 21.72 -5.64 12.11
C LEU A 74 20.93 -4.33 12.03
N PHE A 75 21.16 -3.39 12.94
CA PHE A 75 20.48 -2.10 12.96
C PHE A 75 21.14 -1.10 12.00
N SER A 76 20.33 -0.41 11.18
CA SER A 76 20.81 0.57 10.19
C SER A 76 20.32 2.00 10.45
N GLY A 77 19.26 2.20 11.24
CA GLY A 77 18.72 3.53 11.59
C GLY A 77 18.45 4.44 10.39
N ARG A 78 17.28 4.31 9.76
CA ARG A 78 16.92 5.07 8.55
C ARG A 78 15.75 6.01 8.82
N THR A 79 15.91 7.28 8.49
CA THR A 79 14.86 8.31 8.57
C THR A 79 13.83 8.17 7.45
N TRP A 80 14.21 7.61 6.29
CA TRP A 80 13.38 7.38 5.08
C TRP A 80 12.76 8.61 4.39
N GLY A 81 12.72 9.77 5.04
CA GLY A 81 12.21 11.01 4.47
C GLY A 81 12.57 12.21 5.35
N GLU A 82 12.27 13.41 4.86
CA GLU A 82 12.57 14.69 5.52
C GLU A 82 11.27 15.45 5.81
N GLY A 83 11.28 16.29 6.86
CA GLY A 83 10.22 17.25 7.14
C GLY A 83 8.84 16.67 7.51
N GLY A 84 7.89 17.56 7.79
CA GLY A 84 6.48 17.24 8.02
C GLY A 84 6.09 16.94 9.48
N ALA A 85 4.87 17.34 9.85
CA ALA A 85 4.26 17.02 11.15
C ALA A 85 3.86 15.54 11.27
N HIS A 86 3.79 14.82 10.14
CA HIS A 86 3.31 13.44 10.08
C HIS A 86 4.45 12.44 9.93
N GLU A 87 4.36 11.36 10.69
CA GLU A 87 5.26 10.22 10.64
C GLU A 87 4.63 9.10 9.81
N CYS A 88 5.45 8.13 9.39
CA CYS A 88 4.96 6.85 8.87
C CYS A 88 4.07 6.10 9.88
N ILE A 89 3.35 5.10 9.39
CA ILE A 89 2.58 4.15 10.19
C ILE A 89 3.54 3.11 10.79
N ARG A 90 3.73 3.16 12.10
CA ARG A 90 4.63 2.30 12.86
C ARG A 90 4.08 2.00 14.26
N PRO A 91 4.62 0.98 14.97
CA PRO A 91 4.36 0.79 16.38
C PRO A 91 4.81 1.99 17.22
N THR A 92 4.07 2.29 18.29
CA THR A 92 4.39 3.33 19.28
C THR A 92 5.16 2.78 20.48
N ARG A 93 5.09 1.47 20.71
CA ARG A 93 5.70 0.75 21.83
C ARG A 93 6.57 -0.38 21.29
N ASN A 94 7.64 -0.71 22.02
CA ASN A 94 8.42 -1.93 21.80
C ASN A 94 7.59 -3.13 22.29
N LEU A 95 6.54 -3.47 21.52
CA LEU A 95 5.59 -4.53 21.82
C LEU A 95 5.55 -5.45 20.61
N SER A 96 6.06 -6.68 20.73
CA SER A 96 5.97 -7.63 19.65
C SER A 96 4.53 -8.11 19.45
N VAL A 97 4.26 -8.79 18.33
CA VAL A 97 2.96 -9.42 18.10
C VAL A 97 2.62 -10.46 19.18
N ASP A 98 3.61 -11.15 19.73
CA ASP A 98 3.39 -12.18 20.75
C ASP A 98 3.14 -11.56 22.12
N ASP A 99 3.76 -10.41 22.42
CA ASP A 99 3.42 -9.60 23.58
C ASP A 99 1.98 -9.08 23.47
N LEU A 100 1.59 -8.55 22.31
CA LEU A 100 0.22 -8.07 22.08
C LEU A 100 -0.81 -9.20 22.27
N LYS A 101 -0.56 -10.39 21.72
CA LYS A 101 -1.43 -11.56 21.95
C LYS A 101 -1.50 -11.92 23.43
N SER A 102 -0.40 -11.83 24.15
CA SER A 102 -0.35 -12.11 25.58
C SER A 102 -1.20 -11.11 26.37
N LEU A 103 -1.05 -9.80 26.10
CA LEU A 103 -1.85 -8.73 26.70
C LEU A 103 -3.36 -8.89 26.44
N ILE A 104 -3.74 -9.31 25.24
CA ILE A 104 -5.14 -9.62 24.90
C ILE A 104 -5.62 -10.84 25.70
N SER A 105 -4.79 -11.89 25.80
CA SER A 105 -5.15 -13.14 26.48
C SER A 105 -5.35 -12.96 27.99
N ILE A 106 -4.59 -12.06 28.63
CA ILE A 106 -4.74 -11.73 30.06
C ILE A 106 -5.80 -10.65 30.33
N GLY A 107 -6.42 -10.10 29.28
CA GLY A 107 -7.49 -9.11 29.40
C GLY A 107 -7.03 -7.67 29.67
N GLU A 108 -5.73 -7.36 29.56
CA GLU A 108 -5.23 -5.98 29.68
C GLU A 108 -5.63 -5.11 28.50
N ILE A 109 -5.74 -5.72 27.30
CA ILE A 109 -6.26 -5.06 26.10
C ILE A 109 -7.51 -5.81 25.64
N THR A 110 -8.66 -5.17 25.76
CA THR A 110 -9.95 -5.70 25.30
C THR A 110 -10.33 -5.13 23.93
N ASN A 111 -11.33 -5.73 23.27
CA ASN A 111 -11.90 -5.27 22.00
C ASN A 111 -10.97 -5.33 20.77
N LEU A 112 -9.77 -5.91 20.89
CA LEU A 112 -8.94 -6.27 19.74
C LEU A 112 -9.14 -7.75 19.39
N ASN A 113 -9.47 -8.00 18.13
CA ASN A 113 -9.64 -9.36 17.59
C ASN A 113 -8.41 -9.82 16.78
N PHE A 114 -8.46 -11.04 16.26
CA PHE A 114 -7.36 -11.63 15.48
C PHE A 114 -6.97 -10.83 14.21
N GLU A 115 -7.91 -10.07 13.63
CA GLU A 115 -7.64 -9.26 12.45
C GLU A 115 -6.85 -7.99 12.78
N HIS A 116 -7.07 -7.43 13.98
CA HIS A 116 -6.22 -6.37 14.53
C HIS A 116 -4.80 -6.88 14.73
N VAL A 117 -4.64 -8.07 15.31
CA VAL A 117 -3.33 -8.70 15.51
C VAL A 117 -2.61 -8.92 14.17
N LYS A 118 -3.32 -9.38 13.13
CA LYS A 118 -2.76 -9.51 11.78
C LYS A 118 -2.27 -8.19 11.19
N LEU A 119 -3.08 -7.12 11.31
CA LEU A 119 -2.70 -5.81 10.79
C LEU A 119 -1.55 -5.20 11.57
N TYR A 120 -1.55 -5.35 12.90
CA TYR A 120 -0.46 -4.93 13.78
C TYR A 120 0.85 -5.66 13.43
N ASP A 121 0.82 -6.98 13.30
CA ASP A 121 1.98 -7.80 12.91
C ASP A 121 2.57 -7.35 11.57
N LEU A 122 1.70 -7.05 10.60
CA LEU A 122 2.11 -6.53 9.30
C LEU A 122 2.86 -5.20 9.45
N ILE A 123 2.28 -4.24 10.20
CA ILE A 123 2.89 -2.93 10.47
C ILE A 123 4.22 -3.08 11.22
N PHE A 124 4.23 -3.89 12.28
CA PHE A 124 5.39 -4.15 13.12
C PHE A 124 6.55 -4.71 12.31
N LYS A 125 6.32 -5.81 11.59
CA LYS A 125 7.38 -6.47 10.80
C LYS A 125 7.92 -5.56 9.70
N ARG A 126 7.05 -4.81 9.02
CA ARG A 126 7.46 -3.86 7.99
C ARG A 126 8.31 -2.73 8.59
N PHE A 127 7.90 -2.18 9.72
CA PHE A 127 8.61 -1.11 10.39
C PHE A 127 10.00 -1.56 10.86
N ILE A 128 10.09 -2.66 11.61
CA ILE A 128 11.37 -3.18 12.09
C ILE A 128 12.29 -3.54 10.91
N ALA A 129 11.79 -4.24 9.89
CA ALA A 129 12.57 -4.55 8.69
C ALA A 129 13.15 -3.29 8.02
N SER A 130 12.38 -2.19 7.97
CA SER A 130 12.81 -0.91 7.40
C SER A 130 14.00 -0.28 8.14
N GLN A 131 14.24 -0.69 9.39
CA GLN A 131 15.33 -0.20 10.25
C GLN A 131 16.50 -1.20 10.34
N MET A 132 16.37 -2.38 9.72
CA MET A 132 17.42 -3.40 9.65
C MET A 132 18.30 -3.22 8.40
N LYS A 133 19.54 -3.72 8.44
CA LYS A 133 20.43 -3.71 7.27
C LYS A 133 19.88 -4.52 6.11
N SER A 134 20.40 -4.23 4.92
CA SER A 134 20.08 -4.94 3.68
C SER A 134 20.56 -6.39 3.69
N VAL A 135 19.95 -7.22 2.87
CA VAL A 135 20.27 -8.65 2.76
C VAL A 135 21.13 -8.86 1.53
N LYS A 136 22.27 -9.55 1.65
CA LYS A 136 23.08 -9.92 0.48
C LYS A 136 22.72 -11.33 0.05
N VAL A 137 22.32 -11.46 -1.20
CA VAL A 137 21.94 -12.75 -1.80
C VAL A 137 22.84 -13.12 -2.97
N LYS A 138 23.10 -14.41 -3.11
CA LYS A 138 23.64 -14.99 -4.34
C LYS A 138 22.47 -15.18 -5.31
N ILE A 139 22.67 -14.74 -6.53
CA ILE A 139 21.69 -14.88 -7.61
C ILE A 139 22.25 -15.82 -8.65
N ILE A 140 21.39 -16.72 -9.11
CA ILE A 140 21.67 -17.59 -10.25
C ILE A 140 20.68 -17.25 -11.35
N LYS A 141 21.20 -17.10 -12.57
CA LYS A 141 20.39 -16.91 -13.78
C LYS A 141 20.23 -18.26 -14.46
N TYR A 142 18.99 -18.69 -14.59
CA TYR A 142 18.64 -19.92 -15.27
C TYR A 142 18.12 -19.62 -16.66
N ARG A 143 18.53 -20.43 -17.63
CA ARG A 143 18.00 -20.43 -18.98
C ARG A 143 17.16 -21.68 -19.14
N ILE A 144 15.84 -21.50 -19.14
CA ILE A 144 14.89 -22.60 -19.18
C ILE A 144 14.40 -22.74 -20.62
N LYS A 145 14.55 -23.95 -21.18
CA LYS A 145 14.05 -24.31 -22.51
C LYS A 145 12.96 -25.35 -22.38
N ALA A 146 11.79 -25.08 -22.95
CA ALA A 146 10.67 -26.01 -22.95
C ALA A 146 9.81 -25.80 -24.21
N ILE A 147 9.50 -26.89 -24.92
CA ILE A 147 8.56 -26.90 -26.08
C ILE A 147 8.92 -25.80 -27.12
N GLY A 148 10.21 -25.64 -27.43
CA GLY A 148 10.69 -24.64 -28.38
C GLY A 148 10.71 -23.19 -27.88
N TYR A 149 10.25 -22.93 -26.65
CA TYR A 149 10.37 -21.62 -25.99
C TYR A 149 11.60 -21.58 -25.08
N GLU A 150 12.18 -20.39 -24.97
CA GLU A 150 13.29 -20.09 -24.07
C GLU A 150 12.91 -18.91 -23.17
N LYS A 151 13.19 -19.04 -21.87
CA LYS A 151 13.00 -17.96 -20.90
C LYS A 151 14.18 -17.90 -19.94
N GLU A 152 14.69 -16.70 -19.73
CA GLU A 152 15.67 -16.44 -18.68
C GLU A 152 14.96 -16.07 -17.38
N LEU A 153 15.38 -16.67 -16.27
CA LEU A 153 14.83 -16.47 -14.94
C LEU A 153 15.96 -16.16 -13.97
N GLU A 154 15.82 -15.08 -13.20
CA GLU A 154 16.75 -14.72 -12.14
C GLU A 154 16.15 -15.11 -10.79
N LEU A 155 16.82 -16.00 -10.04
CA LEU A 155 16.37 -16.44 -8.72
C LEU A 155 17.41 -16.19 -7.64
N ASN A 156 16.93 -15.84 -6.44
CA ASN A 156 17.74 -15.81 -5.23
C ASN A 156 18.10 -17.25 -4.86
N SER A 157 19.38 -17.62 -4.86
CA SER A 157 19.81 -18.98 -4.55
C SER A 157 20.19 -19.17 -3.09
N GLU A 158 20.84 -18.20 -2.48
CA GLU A 158 21.41 -18.33 -1.15
C GLU A 158 21.51 -16.95 -0.49
N ILE A 159 21.28 -16.90 0.83
CA ILE A 159 21.50 -15.70 1.65
C ILE A 159 22.95 -15.73 2.12
N ILE A 160 23.76 -14.80 1.62
CA ILE A 160 25.18 -14.68 1.97
C ILE A 160 25.36 -13.87 3.25
N GLU A 161 24.55 -12.83 3.43
CA GLU A 161 24.54 -12.01 4.64
C GLU A 161 23.11 -11.71 5.05
N ASN A 162 22.75 -12.09 6.28
CA ASN A 162 21.45 -11.81 6.87
C ASN A 162 21.27 -10.32 7.14
N GLY A 163 20.04 -9.85 7.11
CA GLY A 163 19.61 -8.50 7.43
C GLY A 163 18.14 -8.52 7.79
N PHE A 164 17.32 -7.69 7.15
CA PHE A 164 15.88 -7.67 7.38
C PHE A 164 15.15 -9.01 7.11
N ASN A 165 15.79 -9.98 6.43
CA ASN A 165 15.20 -11.30 6.19
C ASN A 165 14.91 -12.11 7.46
N LEU A 166 15.54 -11.77 8.59
CA LEU A 166 15.29 -12.44 9.86
C LEU A 166 13.86 -12.19 10.37
N ILE A 167 13.26 -11.04 10.03
CA ILE A 167 11.87 -10.72 10.37
C ILE A 167 10.91 -10.84 9.19
N LEU A 168 11.39 -10.60 7.95
CA LEU A 168 10.64 -10.77 6.72
C LEU A 168 11.38 -11.74 5.77
N PRO A 169 11.15 -13.05 5.91
CA PRO A 169 11.91 -14.07 5.18
C PRO A 169 11.91 -13.88 3.66
N ILE A 170 13.09 -14.00 3.06
CA ILE A 170 13.29 -14.03 1.61
C ILE A 170 13.37 -15.49 1.18
N LYS A 171 12.53 -15.87 0.20
CA LYS A 171 12.59 -17.21 -0.39
C LYS A 171 13.84 -17.36 -1.26
N THR A 172 14.54 -18.48 -1.09
CA THR A 172 15.64 -18.91 -1.93
C THR A 172 15.27 -20.18 -2.70
N TYR A 173 15.88 -20.36 -3.86
CA TYR A 173 15.62 -21.46 -4.78
C TYR A 173 16.96 -21.98 -5.32
N HIS A 174 17.16 -23.28 -5.22
CA HIS A 174 18.27 -23.96 -5.86
C HIS A 174 17.73 -24.93 -6.89
N LEU A 175 18.06 -24.70 -8.16
CA LEU A 175 17.74 -25.61 -9.26
C LEU A 175 19.05 -26.16 -9.77
N SER A 176 19.16 -27.48 -9.87
CA SER A 176 20.30 -28.13 -10.49
C SER A 176 20.18 -28.03 -12.01
N ASP A 177 21.30 -27.95 -12.71
CA ASP A 177 21.30 -28.10 -14.16
C ASP A 177 20.86 -29.52 -14.52
N GLY A 178 20.00 -29.65 -15.52
CA GLY A 178 19.50 -30.95 -15.94
C GLY A 178 18.23 -30.86 -16.76
N ILE A 179 17.76 -32.03 -17.19
CA ILE A 179 16.47 -32.20 -17.83
C ILE A 179 15.48 -32.58 -16.72
N TYR A 180 14.45 -31.76 -16.58
CA TYR A 180 13.34 -32.04 -15.68
C TYR A 180 12.21 -32.62 -16.53
N GLU A 181 11.91 -33.91 -16.31
CA GLU A 181 10.73 -34.53 -16.93
C GLU A 181 9.47 -33.92 -16.30
N ILE A 182 8.63 -33.34 -17.15
CA ILE A 182 7.32 -32.83 -16.74
C ILE A 182 6.33 -33.93 -17.06
N ASN A 183 5.62 -34.43 -16.05
CA ASN A 183 4.52 -35.35 -16.25
C ASN A 183 3.44 -34.66 -17.09
N GLU A 184 3.12 -35.20 -18.27
CA GLU A 184 2.13 -34.60 -19.16
C GLU A 184 0.72 -34.63 -18.55
N ASP A 185 0.43 -35.61 -17.69
CA ASP A 185 -0.84 -35.72 -16.97
C ASP A 185 -1.02 -34.61 -15.91
N GLU A 186 0.06 -33.91 -15.54
CA GLU A 186 0.05 -32.75 -14.64
C GLU A 186 0.00 -31.40 -15.39
N LYS A 187 -0.12 -31.41 -16.72
CA LYS A 187 -0.26 -30.17 -17.52
C LYS A 187 -1.67 -29.60 -17.38
N PHE A 188 -1.83 -28.67 -16.44
CA PHE A 188 -3.06 -27.86 -16.36
C PHE A 188 -2.96 -26.65 -17.28
N PHE A 189 -3.60 -26.72 -18.45
CA PHE A 189 -3.84 -25.54 -19.27
C PHE A 189 -4.95 -24.70 -18.64
N LYS A 190 -4.56 -23.67 -17.89
CA LYS A 190 -5.52 -22.70 -17.35
C LYS A 190 -5.66 -21.55 -18.32
N LEU A 191 -6.86 -21.34 -18.85
CA LEU A 191 -7.20 -20.09 -19.52
C LEU A 191 -7.09 -18.97 -18.49
N ILE A 192 -6.07 -18.13 -18.63
CA ILE A 192 -5.89 -16.93 -17.82
C ILE A 192 -6.30 -15.71 -18.64
N PRO A 193 -7.01 -14.75 -18.04
CA PRO A 193 -7.32 -13.52 -18.74
C PRO A 193 -6.03 -12.75 -19.05
N SER A 194 -5.96 -12.13 -20.24
CA SER A 194 -4.83 -11.27 -20.62
C SER A 194 -4.66 -10.07 -19.70
N LYS A 195 -5.76 -9.63 -19.05
CA LYS A 195 -5.77 -8.60 -18.02
C LYS A 195 -6.76 -8.97 -16.92
N TYR A 196 -6.31 -8.94 -15.67
CA TYR A 196 -7.20 -9.13 -14.53
C TYR A 196 -7.98 -7.83 -14.24
N PRO A 197 -9.23 -7.92 -13.75
CA PRO A 197 -9.94 -6.77 -13.24
C PRO A 197 -9.20 -6.14 -12.06
N HIS A 198 -9.57 -4.90 -11.73
CA HIS A 198 -8.96 -4.20 -10.62
C HIS A 198 -9.41 -4.80 -9.27
N THR A 199 -8.47 -4.89 -8.34
CA THR A 199 -8.72 -5.12 -6.91
C THR A 199 -8.69 -3.78 -6.17
N TYR A 200 -9.10 -3.78 -4.89
CA TYR A 200 -8.93 -2.63 -4.01
C TYR A 200 -7.49 -2.06 -4.03
N SER A 201 -6.50 -2.94 -3.84
CA SER A 201 -5.09 -2.58 -3.83
C SER A 201 -4.63 -1.92 -5.12
N THR A 202 -5.09 -2.41 -6.27
CA THR A 202 -4.74 -1.81 -7.57
C THR A 202 -5.41 -0.46 -7.80
N ILE A 203 -6.66 -0.27 -7.34
CA ILE A 203 -7.35 1.03 -7.46
C ILE A 203 -6.67 2.06 -6.59
N VAL A 204 -6.37 1.75 -5.32
CA VAL A 204 -5.67 2.68 -4.42
C VAL A 204 -4.30 3.07 -4.98
N ALA A 205 -3.55 2.11 -5.53
CA ALA A 205 -2.27 2.38 -6.18
C ALA A 205 -2.42 3.32 -7.39
N MET A 206 -3.40 3.07 -8.26
CA MET A 206 -3.68 3.93 -9.42
C MET A 206 -4.11 5.34 -9.02
N MET A 207 -4.96 5.46 -8.00
CA MET A 207 -5.39 6.75 -7.45
C MET A 207 -4.19 7.56 -6.94
N LYS A 208 -3.30 6.94 -6.15
CA LYS A 208 -2.08 7.60 -5.67
C LYS A 208 -1.14 8.00 -6.82
N GLU A 209 -0.89 7.10 -7.77
CA GLU A 209 -0.03 7.34 -8.93
C GLU A 209 -0.54 8.49 -9.80
N ARG A 210 -1.87 8.58 -9.96
CA ARG A 210 -2.53 9.61 -10.77
C ARG A 210 -2.80 10.92 -10.03
N GLY A 211 -2.42 11.02 -8.75
CA GLY A 211 -2.66 12.20 -7.93
C GLY A 211 -4.14 12.48 -7.66
N ILE A 212 -4.96 11.42 -7.55
CA ILE A 212 -6.40 11.51 -7.28
C ILE A 212 -6.66 10.94 -5.88
N GLY A 213 -7.25 11.74 -4.99
CA GLY A 213 -7.51 11.36 -3.62
C GLY A 213 -6.31 11.55 -2.68
N ARG A 214 -6.57 11.26 -1.41
CA ARG A 214 -5.68 11.49 -0.26
C ARG A 214 -5.77 10.28 0.69
N PRO A 215 -4.83 10.13 1.63
CA PRO A 215 -4.91 9.12 2.69
C PRO A 215 -6.28 8.99 3.37
N SER A 216 -6.96 10.13 3.58
CA SER A 216 -8.28 10.20 4.20
C SER A 216 -9.44 9.81 3.28
N THR A 217 -9.25 9.77 1.95
CA THR A 217 -10.34 9.61 0.98
C THR A 217 -10.31 8.29 0.20
N TYR A 218 -9.17 7.58 0.14
CA TYR A 218 -9.06 6.32 -0.63
C TYR A 218 -10.12 5.28 -0.25
N SER A 219 -10.27 4.97 1.04
CA SER A 219 -11.28 4.02 1.51
C SER A 219 -12.69 4.52 1.26
N THR A 220 -12.94 5.80 1.55
CA THR A 220 -14.26 6.43 1.43
C THR A 220 -14.75 6.44 -0.02
N ILE A 221 -13.88 6.73 -0.99
CA ILE A 221 -14.23 6.73 -2.42
C ILE A 221 -14.68 5.34 -2.85
N ILE A 222 -13.90 4.31 -2.53
CA ILE A 222 -14.23 2.93 -2.87
C ILE A 222 -15.53 2.48 -2.17
N GLU A 223 -15.73 2.89 -0.92
CA GLU A 223 -16.93 2.58 -0.14
C GLU A 223 -18.18 3.16 -0.82
N LYS A 224 -18.14 4.44 -1.20
CA LYS A 224 -19.25 5.10 -1.87
C LYS A 224 -19.58 4.47 -3.21
N LEU A 225 -18.60 3.94 -3.94
CA LEU A 225 -18.85 3.22 -5.19
C LEU A 225 -19.59 1.88 -4.96
N LEU A 226 -19.25 1.17 -3.87
CA LEU A 226 -19.91 -0.08 -3.46
C LEU A 226 -21.32 0.19 -2.92
N GLU A 227 -21.47 1.13 -1.97
CA GLU A 227 -22.75 1.51 -1.36
C GLU A 227 -23.77 1.97 -2.40
N ARG A 228 -23.33 2.74 -3.41
CA ARG A 228 -24.19 3.23 -4.51
C ARG A 228 -24.43 2.18 -5.59
N ASN A 229 -23.93 0.96 -5.41
CA ASN A 229 -24.09 -0.15 -6.35
C ASN A 229 -23.57 0.18 -7.76
N TYR A 230 -22.52 0.99 -7.87
CA TYR A 230 -21.82 1.26 -9.14
C TYR A 230 -20.77 0.19 -9.44
N VAL A 231 -20.19 -0.39 -8.39
CA VAL A 231 -19.30 -1.53 -8.45
C VAL A 231 -19.72 -2.56 -7.41
N TYR A 232 -19.37 -3.82 -7.63
CA TYR A 232 -19.53 -4.88 -6.65
C TYR A 232 -18.25 -5.71 -6.58
N GLU A 233 -18.02 -6.35 -5.43
CA GLU A 233 -16.88 -7.24 -5.26
C GLU A 233 -17.22 -8.67 -5.68
N LYS A 234 -16.34 -9.30 -6.45
CA LYS A 234 -16.39 -10.72 -6.77
C LYS A 234 -15.00 -11.33 -6.76
N ASN A 235 -14.74 -12.27 -5.85
CA ASN A 235 -13.43 -12.93 -5.68
C ASN A 235 -12.27 -11.94 -5.49
N GLY A 236 -12.47 -10.85 -4.73
CA GLY A 236 -11.48 -9.80 -4.51
C GLY A 236 -11.32 -8.80 -5.65
N PHE A 237 -12.07 -8.97 -6.75
CA PHE A 237 -12.11 -8.04 -7.87
C PHE A 237 -13.29 -7.08 -7.76
N LEU A 238 -13.07 -5.83 -8.14
CA LEU A 238 -14.10 -4.81 -8.31
C LEU A 238 -14.62 -4.85 -9.74
N ILE A 239 -15.91 -5.18 -9.88
CA ILE A 239 -16.58 -5.32 -11.17
C ILE A 239 -17.64 -4.22 -11.28
N PRO A 240 -17.68 -3.44 -12.38
CA PRO A 240 -18.72 -2.45 -12.56
C PRO A 240 -20.08 -3.12 -12.77
N THR A 241 -21.12 -2.55 -12.17
CA THR A 241 -22.51 -2.97 -12.40
C THR A 241 -23.03 -2.38 -13.71
N LYS A 242 -24.17 -2.89 -14.21
CA LYS A 242 -24.87 -2.24 -15.33
C LYS A 242 -25.20 -0.78 -15.02
N LEU A 243 -25.60 -0.49 -13.78
CA LEU A 243 -25.90 0.87 -13.32
C LEU A 243 -24.65 1.75 -13.36
N GLY A 244 -23.53 1.29 -12.83
CA GLY A 244 -22.27 2.04 -12.85
C GLY A 244 -21.80 2.38 -14.27
N ILE A 245 -21.91 1.41 -15.19
CA ILE A 245 -21.58 1.63 -16.61
C ILE A 245 -22.51 2.67 -17.24
N LEU A 246 -23.83 2.57 -17.00
CA LEU A 246 -24.80 3.52 -17.54
C LEU A 246 -24.57 4.94 -17.02
N VAL A 247 -24.34 5.10 -15.71
CA VAL A 247 -24.06 6.40 -15.09
C VAL A 247 -22.76 7.00 -15.64
N TYR A 248 -21.69 6.22 -15.73
CA TYR A 248 -20.41 6.69 -16.28
C TYR A 248 -20.54 7.13 -17.75
N ASN A 249 -21.25 6.34 -18.57
CA ASN A 249 -21.47 6.67 -19.97
C ASN A 249 -22.38 7.89 -20.14
N PHE A 250 -23.42 8.01 -19.32
CA PHE A 250 -24.29 9.19 -19.31
C PHE A 250 -23.49 10.45 -18.97
N LEU A 251 -22.71 10.42 -17.89
CA LEU A 251 -21.86 11.55 -17.49
C LEU A 251 -20.86 11.94 -18.58
N ASN A 252 -20.20 10.98 -19.23
CA ASN A 252 -19.31 11.24 -20.36
C ASN A 252 -20.02 11.77 -21.61
N SER A 253 -21.31 11.48 -21.80
CA SER A 253 -22.08 11.97 -22.95
C SER A 253 -22.46 13.45 -22.83
N LEU A 254 -22.42 14.02 -21.62
CA LEU A 254 -22.72 15.43 -21.35
C LEU A 254 -21.51 16.29 -21.76
N LYS A 255 -21.40 16.67 -23.03
CA LYS A 255 -20.26 17.44 -23.57
C LYS A 255 -19.89 18.69 -22.75
N GLU A 256 -20.88 19.39 -22.20
CA GLU A 256 -20.66 20.59 -21.36
C GLU A 256 -20.05 20.25 -19.98
N LYS A 257 -20.18 19.00 -19.53
CA LYS A 257 -19.75 18.54 -18.20
C LYS A 257 -18.68 17.44 -18.26
N GLU A 258 -18.31 17.00 -19.46
CA GLU A 258 -17.31 15.96 -19.69
C GLU A 258 -15.99 16.30 -19.00
N PHE A 259 -15.62 17.58 -18.97
CA PHE A 259 -14.41 18.07 -18.33
C PHE A 259 -14.34 17.75 -16.83
N PHE A 260 -15.45 17.83 -16.09
CA PHE A 260 -15.48 17.57 -14.64
C PHE A 260 -15.20 16.11 -14.27
N ILE A 261 -15.23 15.19 -15.23
CA ILE A 261 -15.07 13.74 -15.03
C ILE A 261 -13.64 13.30 -15.42
N LYS A 262 -12.84 14.20 -16.00
CA LYS A 262 -11.47 13.90 -16.41
C LYS A 262 -10.53 13.83 -15.20
N GLU A 263 -9.52 12.98 -15.33
CA GLU A 263 -8.50 12.78 -14.29
C GLU A 263 -7.65 14.03 -14.12
N GLU A 264 -7.36 14.73 -15.23
CA GLU A 264 -6.60 15.97 -15.27
C GLU A 264 -7.24 17.04 -14.39
N PHE A 265 -8.54 17.32 -14.60
CA PHE A 265 -9.27 18.30 -13.80
C PHE A 265 -9.26 17.94 -12.31
N THR A 266 -9.52 16.68 -11.98
CA THR A 266 -9.54 16.23 -10.58
C THR A 266 -8.18 16.43 -9.92
N ARG A 267 -7.09 16.07 -10.61
CA ARG A 267 -5.72 16.24 -10.12
C ARG A 267 -5.33 17.71 -9.95
N GLU A 268 -5.75 18.58 -10.86
CA GLU A 268 -5.52 20.02 -10.75
C GLU A 268 -6.27 20.62 -9.55
N LEU A 269 -7.53 20.20 -9.34
CA LEU A 269 -8.32 20.63 -8.19
C LEU A 269 -7.69 20.19 -6.86
N GLU A 270 -7.22 18.95 -6.79
CA GLU A 270 -6.48 18.40 -5.64
C GLU A 270 -5.22 19.25 -5.34
N LYS A 271 -4.45 19.62 -6.37
CA LYS A 271 -3.26 20.48 -6.21
C LYS A 271 -3.63 21.89 -5.71
N ILE A 272 -4.72 22.47 -6.20
CA ILE A 272 -5.20 23.77 -5.71
C ILE A 272 -5.56 23.69 -4.22
N MET A 273 -6.18 22.59 -3.79
CA MET A 273 -6.50 22.37 -2.37
C MET A 273 -5.21 22.24 -1.52
N ASP A 274 -4.18 21.56 -2.02
CA ASP A 274 -2.88 21.47 -1.34
C ASP A 274 -2.24 22.87 -1.21
N ASN A 275 -2.29 23.70 -2.26
CA ASN A 275 -1.78 25.07 -2.19
C ASN A 275 -2.51 25.91 -1.13
N VAL A 276 -3.82 25.71 -0.96
CA VAL A 276 -4.59 26.37 0.10
C VAL A 276 -4.17 25.87 1.49
N GLU A 277 -3.95 24.56 1.65
CA GLU A 277 -3.48 23.96 2.91
C GLU A 277 -2.09 24.49 3.31
N GLU A 278 -1.19 24.67 2.34
CA GLU A 278 0.14 25.24 2.53
C GLU A 278 0.14 26.76 2.70
N GLY A 279 -1.01 27.42 2.50
CA GLY A 279 -1.15 28.88 2.56
C GLY A 279 -0.56 29.62 1.36
N THR A 280 -0.28 28.93 0.25
CA THR A 280 0.23 29.52 -0.99
C THR A 280 -0.89 30.03 -1.92
N GLU A 281 -2.13 29.56 -1.74
CA GLU A 281 -3.33 30.10 -2.39
C GLU A 281 -4.40 30.57 -1.38
N ASN A 282 -5.14 31.62 -1.72
CA ASN A 282 -6.24 32.13 -0.90
C ASN A 282 -7.54 31.34 -1.17
N TYR A 283 -8.13 30.77 -0.11
CA TYR A 283 -9.32 29.91 -0.23
C TYR A 283 -10.54 30.62 -0.84
N GLN A 284 -10.73 31.93 -0.60
CA GLN A 284 -11.88 32.67 -1.14
C GLN A 284 -11.77 32.82 -2.66
N ASN A 285 -10.58 33.13 -3.15
CA ASN A 285 -10.31 33.25 -4.59
C ASN A 285 -10.51 31.90 -5.29
N VAL A 286 -10.06 30.80 -4.67
CA VAL A 286 -10.27 29.44 -5.18
C VAL A 286 -11.77 29.12 -5.26
N LEU A 287 -12.54 29.37 -4.19
CA LEU A 287 -13.98 29.12 -4.17
C LEU A 287 -14.72 29.95 -5.21
N LEU A 288 -14.37 31.23 -5.37
CA LEU A 288 -14.97 32.11 -6.37
C LEU A 288 -14.71 31.58 -7.79
N ARG A 289 -13.46 31.21 -8.09
CA ARG A 289 -13.06 30.61 -9.39
C ARG A 289 -13.83 29.33 -9.68
N ILE A 290 -13.97 28.44 -8.69
CA ILE A 290 -14.74 27.20 -8.85
C ILE A 290 -16.23 27.49 -9.07
N TYR A 291 -16.80 28.42 -8.30
CA TYR A 291 -18.21 28.81 -8.42
C TYR A 291 -18.51 29.40 -9.80
N GLU A 292 -17.69 30.35 -10.26
CA GLU A 292 -17.82 30.95 -11.59
C GLU A 292 -17.73 29.86 -12.68
N ASN A 293 -16.77 28.93 -12.57
CA ASN A 293 -16.62 27.84 -13.54
C ASN A 293 -17.80 26.84 -13.54
N LEU A 294 -18.43 26.58 -12.39
CA LEU A 294 -19.54 25.64 -12.29
C LEU A 294 -20.85 26.22 -12.82
N PHE A 295 -21.05 27.54 -12.70
CA PHE A 295 -22.35 28.17 -12.95
C PHE A 295 -22.36 29.17 -14.13
N ASN A 296 -21.22 29.65 -14.61
CA ASN A 296 -21.12 30.45 -15.84
C ASN A 296 -20.64 29.57 -17.00
N ILE A 297 -21.55 28.76 -17.54
CA ILE A 297 -21.35 28.06 -18.82
C ILE A 297 -21.40 29.10 -19.96
N SER A 298 -20.36 29.94 -20.05
CA SER A 298 -20.03 30.72 -21.23
C SER A 298 -18.55 31.12 -21.17
N GLU A 299 -17.81 30.51 -22.09
CA GLU A 299 -16.43 30.80 -22.50
C GLU A 299 -15.29 29.96 -21.88
N LYS A 300 -14.47 29.46 -22.82
CA LYS A 300 -13.34 28.54 -22.69
C LYS A 300 -12.34 28.93 -21.59
N PHE A 301 -11.83 27.90 -20.92
CA PHE A 301 -10.64 27.90 -20.07
C PHE A 301 -9.50 28.81 -20.57
N ILE A 302 -9.02 29.68 -19.69
CA ILE A 302 -7.60 30.01 -19.57
C ILE A 302 -7.25 29.98 -18.08
N PHE A 303 -6.54 28.93 -17.65
CA PHE A 303 -5.82 28.97 -16.38
C PHE A 303 -4.48 29.69 -16.64
N ASN A 304 -4.45 31.00 -16.39
CA ASN A 304 -3.22 31.77 -16.26
C ASN A 304 -2.90 31.95 -14.77
#